data_AF-A0A526YW93-F1
#
_entry.id   AF-A0A526YW93-F1
#
_cell.length_a   1.000
_cell.length_b   1.000
_cell.length_c   1.000
_cell.angle_alpha   90.00
_cell.angle_beta   90.00
_cell.angle_gamma   90.00
#
_symmetry.space_group_name_H-M   'P 1'
#
loop_
_entity.id
_entity.type
_entity.pdbx_description
1 polymer ?
#
loop_
_entity_poly.entity_id
_entity_poly.type
_entity_poly.pdbx_seq_one_letter_code
_entity_poly.pdbx_strand_id
1 'polypeptide(L)'
;FFARSFFTYGHRNVIRAVASGLAQSGSVDGYVYEVMRETEPDLVKQTRIVRQSEWLGFPPIASPKSLANDRRVRALQQALISTQDDAEGRKVLALLRLDGFVATGPSHFDAIAAKVETVRQFG
;
A
#
# COMPACT_ATOMS: atom_id res chain seq x y z
N PHE A 1 20.49 -13.76 10.78
CA PHE A 1 19.10 -14.16 11.06
C PHE A 1 18.55 -13.36 12.24
N PHE A 2 17.27 -13.01 12.24
CA PHE A 2 16.61 -12.33 13.36
C PHE A 2 16.27 -13.32 14.47
N ALA A 3 16.38 -12.92 15.74
CA ALA A 3 16.06 -13.80 16.88
C ALA A 3 14.56 -14.08 17.02
N ARG A 4 13.69 -13.15 16.60
CA ARG A 4 12.22 -13.28 16.62
C ARG A 4 11.59 -12.38 15.53
N SER A 5 10.46 -12.81 14.99
CA SER A 5 9.57 -12.00 14.15
C SER A 5 8.11 -12.13 14.64
N PHE A 6 7.28 -11.13 14.33
CA PHE A 6 5.85 -11.14 14.63
C PHE A 6 5.08 -10.21 13.68
N PHE A 7 3.76 -10.40 13.60
CA PHE A 7 2.87 -9.56 12.79
C PHE A 7 2.15 -8.54 13.68
N THR A 8 2.15 -7.27 13.26
CA THR A 8 1.44 -6.17 13.94
C THR A 8 0.04 -5.91 13.36
N TYR A 9 -0.30 -6.62 12.27
CA TYR A 9 -1.57 -6.50 11.52
C TYR A 9 -1.92 -5.07 11.10
N GLY A 10 -0.90 -4.22 10.88
CA GLY A 10 -1.08 -2.87 10.35
C GLY A 10 0.21 -2.07 10.27
N HIS A 11 0.40 -1.35 9.17
CA HIS A 11 1.60 -0.54 8.91
C HIS A 11 1.86 0.51 10.00
N ARG A 12 0.81 1.22 10.45
CA ARG A 12 0.88 2.13 11.59
C ARG A 12 1.39 1.46 12.87
N ASN A 13 0.98 0.22 13.13
CA ASN A 13 1.42 -0.53 14.30
C ASN A 13 2.88 -0.99 14.19
N VAL A 14 3.40 -1.23 12.97
CA VAL A 14 4.84 -1.46 12.77
C VAL A 14 5.65 -0.24 13.23
N ILE A 15 5.25 0.96 12.78
CA ILE A 15 5.94 2.20 13.16
C ILE A 15 5.89 2.40 14.68
N ARG A 16 4.74 2.17 15.32
CA ARG A 16 4.61 2.22 16.79
C ARG A 16 5.49 1.19 17.51
N ALA A 17 5.57 -0.03 16.99
CA ALA A 17 6.40 -1.07 17.59
C ALA A 17 7.89 -0.71 17.52
N VAL A 18 8.35 -0.10 16.42
CA VAL A 18 9.72 0.37 16.30
C VAL A 18 9.98 1.58 17.19
N ALA A 19 9.10 2.60 17.14
CA ALA A 19 9.26 3.83 17.93
C ALA A 19 9.28 3.56 19.45
N SER A 20 8.49 2.59 19.94
CA SER A 20 8.46 2.20 21.35
C SER A 20 9.57 1.23 21.78
N GLY A 21 10.44 0.80 20.85
CA GLY A 21 11.50 -0.19 21.13
C GLY A 21 11.00 -1.63 21.29
N LEU A 22 9.71 -1.91 21.07
CA LEU A 22 9.18 -3.27 21.06
C LEU A 22 9.76 -4.12 19.92
N ALA A 23 10.12 -3.48 18.80
CA ALA A 23 10.82 -4.10 17.69
C ALA A 23 12.06 -3.28 17.31
N GLN A 24 13.19 -3.95 17.05
CA GLN A 24 14.41 -3.29 16.61
C GLN A 24 14.33 -2.76 15.17
N SER A 25 13.48 -3.36 14.34
CA SER A 25 13.22 -2.97 12.96
C SER A 25 11.83 -3.44 12.53
N GLY A 26 11.34 -2.91 11.42
CA GLY A 26 10.05 -3.31 10.86
C GLY A 26 9.98 -3.05 9.36
N SER A 27 9.10 -3.77 8.68
CA SER A 27 8.77 -3.54 7.27
C SER A 27 7.41 -2.88 7.15
N VAL A 28 7.34 -1.77 6.45
CA VAL A 28 6.15 -0.94 6.31
C VAL A 28 5.99 -0.51 4.86
N ASP A 29 4.75 -0.29 4.43
CA ASP A 29 4.48 0.34 3.15
C ASP A 29 5.01 1.77 3.14
N GLY A 30 5.75 2.14 2.10
CA GLY A 30 6.38 3.45 1.96
C GLY A 30 5.37 4.60 1.86
N TYR A 31 4.25 4.38 1.17
CA TYR A 31 3.18 5.37 1.09
C TYR A 31 2.56 5.61 2.47
N VAL A 32 2.30 4.55 3.26
CA VAL A 32 1.79 4.72 4.64
C VAL A 32 2.79 5.48 5.51
N TYR A 33 4.09 5.18 5.37
CA TYR A 33 5.13 5.88 6.12
C TYR A 33 5.15 7.38 5.81
N GLU A 34 5.09 7.78 4.53
CA GLU A 34 5.04 9.19 4.12
C GLU A 34 3.75 9.89 4.56
N VAL A 35 2.59 9.26 4.41
CA VAL A 35 1.32 9.82 4.94
C VAL A 35 1.39 10.02 6.45
N MET A 36 2.01 9.09 7.18
CA MET A 36 2.22 9.23 8.62
C MET A 36 3.24 10.30 9.00
N ARG A 37 4.21 10.63 8.14
CA ARG A 37 5.11 11.76 8.40
C ARG A 37 4.36 13.09 8.44
N GLU A 38 3.29 13.23 7.67
CA GLU A 38 2.45 14.42 7.70
C GLU A 38 1.43 14.41 8.85
N THR A 39 0.81 13.25 9.10
CA THR A 39 -0.32 13.13 10.04
C THR A 39 0.09 12.84 11.48
N GLU A 40 1.22 12.17 11.70
CA GLU A 40 1.78 11.79 13.00
C GLU A 40 3.32 12.00 13.06
N PRO A 41 3.84 13.21 12.78
CA PRO A 41 5.28 13.48 12.66
C PRO A 41 6.08 13.11 13.91
N ASP A 42 5.49 13.29 15.10
CA ASP A 42 6.14 12.99 16.38
C ASP A 42 6.38 11.50 16.61
N LEU A 43 5.57 10.64 16.00
CA LEU A 43 5.77 9.20 16.03
C LEU A 43 6.84 8.82 15.01
N VAL A 44 6.75 9.33 13.79
CA VAL A 44 7.66 8.93 12.71
C VAL A 44 9.10 9.40 12.96
N LYS A 45 9.31 10.57 13.58
CA LYS A 45 10.65 11.09 13.93
C LYS A 45 11.45 10.18 14.87
N GLN A 46 10.79 9.25 15.55
CA GLN A 46 11.43 8.24 16.42
C GLN A 46 11.92 7.01 15.63
N THR A 47 11.71 7.00 14.32
CA THR A 47 12.11 5.92 13.41
C THR A 47 12.99 6.47 12.28
N ARG A 48 13.72 5.60 11.60
CA ARG A 48 14.56 5.97 10.44
C ARG A 48 14.48 4.90 9.36
N ILE A 49 14.42 5.34 8.11
CA ILE A 49 14.51 4.45 6.95
C ILE A 49 15.96 3.97 6.81
N VAL A 50 16.16 2.65 6.91
CA VAL A 50 17.47 2.00 6.71
C VAL A 50 17.64 1.37 5.33
N ARG A 51 16.52 1.09 4.65
CA ARG A 51 16.47 0.53 3.29
C ARG A 51 15.11 0.84 2.67
N GLN A 52 15.09 1.13 1.38
CA GLN A 52 13.89 1.20 0.54
C GLN A 52 13.94 0.05 -0.46
N SER A 53 12.77 -0.52 -0.80
CA SER A 53 12.67 -1.50 -1.88
C SER A 53 12.74 -0.81 -3.24
N GLU A 54 12.80 -1.62 -4.30
CA GLU A 54 12.43 -1.14 -5.62
C GLU A 54 10.94 -0.73 -5.67
N TRP A 55 10.56 -0.07 -6.76
CA TRP A 55 9.18 0.27 -7.05
C TRP A 55 8.38 -1.00 -7.36
N LEU A 56 7.21 -1.10 -6.75
CA LEU A 56 6.25 -2.18 -6.94
C LEU A 56 4.86 -1.56 -7.15
N GLY A 57 3.98 -2.28 -7.85
CA GLY A 57 2.62 -1.82 -8.11
C GLY A 57 1.86 -1.50 -6.82
N PHE A 58 1.18 -0.35 -6.81
CA PHE A 58 0.35 0.08 -5.67
C PHE A 58 -0.80 -0.89 -5.43
N PRO A 59 -1.25 -1.12 -4.18
CA PRO A 59 -2.38 -2.01 -3.88
C PRO A 59 -3.61 -1.78 -4.78
N PRO A 60 -4.05 -2.79 -5.56
CA PRO A 60 -5.15 -2.61 -6.51
C PRO A 60 -6.52 -2.71 -5.85
N ILE A 61 -7.52 -2.13 -6.52
CA ILE A 61 -8.92 -2.51 -6.34
C ILE A 61 -9.23 -3.58 -7.40
N ALA A 62 -9.73 -4.73 -6.97
CA ALA A 62 -9.99 -5.88 -7.83
C ALA A 62 -11.46 -6.34 -7.75
N SER A 63 -11.90 -7.04 -8.80
CA SER A 63 -13.21 -7.71 -8.84
C SER A 63 -13.06 -9.16 -9.30
N PRO A 64 -14.03 -10.05 -8.98
CA PRO A 64 -14.03 -11.42 -9.49
C PRO A 64 -14.00 -11.46 -11.02
N LYS A 65 -13.19 -12.36 -11.59
CA LYS A 65 -13.08 -12.53 -13.05
C LYS A 65 -14.43 -12.83 -13.72
N SER A 66 -15.32 -13.55 -13.04
CA SER A 66 -16.67 -13.85 -13.53
C SER A 66 -17.54 -12.60 -13.72
N LEU A 67 -17.21 -11.49 -13.07
CA LEU A 67 -17.95 -10.22 -13.15
C LEU A 67 -17.28 -9.19 -14.07
N ALA A 68 -16.27 -9.57 -14.86
CA ALA A 68 -15.54 -8.64 -15.73
C ALA A 68 -16.44 -7.87 -16.73
N ASN A 69 -17.57 -8.48 -17.13
CA ASN A 69 -18.56 -7.87 -18.03
C ASN A 69 -19.80 -7.32 -17.29
N ASP A 70 -19.83 -7.38 -15.97
CA ASP A 70 -20.94 -6.85 -15.18
C ASP A 70 -20.97 -5.32 -15.28
N ARG A 71 -22.13 -4.78 -15.66
CA ARG A 71 -22.34 -3.34 -15.80
C ARG A 71 -22.02 -2.56 -14.52
N ARG A 72 -22.27 -3.15 -13.35
CA ARG A 72 -22.01 -2.53 -12.04
C ARG A 72 -20.51 -2.43 -11.78
N VAL A 73 -19.74 -3.47 -12.11
CA VAL A 73 -18.27 -3.44 -11.99
C VAL A 73 -17.69 -2.38 -12.92
N ARG A 74 -18.16 -2.31 -14.17
CA ARG A 74 -17.74 -1.26 -15.11
C ARG A 74 -18.10 0.14 -14.61
N ALA A 75 -19.29 0.33 -14.06
CA ALA A 75 -19.71 1.62 -13.49
C ALA A 75 -18.85 2.04 -12.29
N LEU A 76 -18.53 1.11 -11.38
CA LEU A 76 -17.65 1.36 -10.24
C LEU A 76 -16.22 1.72 -10.71
N GLN A 77 -15.68 0.99 -11.68
CA GLN A 77 -14.38 1.29 -12.26
C GLN A 77 -14.34 2.71 -12.84
N GLN A 78 -15.37 3.09 -13.62
CA GLN A 78 -15.46 4.44 -14.19
C GLN A 78 -15.55 5.50 -13.09
N ALA A 79 -16.37 5.29 -12.05
CA ALA A 79 -16.49 6.23 -10.94
C ALA A 79 -15.14 6.45 -10.21
N LEU A 80 -14.35 5.39 -10.01
CA LEU A 80 -13.01 5.51 -9.43
C LEU A 80 -12.07 6.33 -10.32
N ILE A 81 -12.05 6.05 -11.62
CA ILE A 81 -11.15 6.75 -12.57
C ILE A 81 -11.52 8.23 -12.71
N SER A 82 -12.82 8.55 -12.70
CA SER A 82 -13.32 9.93 -12.79
C SER A 82 -13.39 10.64 -11.43
N THR A 83 -12.86 10.04 -10.35
CA THR A 83 -12.97 10.62 -8.99
C THR A 83 -12.32 12.01 -8.90
N GLN A 84 -11.27 12.28 -9.66
CA GLN A 84 -10.60 13.59 -9.70
C GLN A 84 -11.46 14.70 -10.32
N ASP A 85 -12.42 14.36 -11.17
CA ASP A 85 -13.30 15.32 -11.85
C ASP A 85 -14.44 15.79 -10.94
N ASP A 86 -14.76 15.01 -9.91
CA ASP A 86 -15.81 15.30 -8.93
C ASP A 86 -15.28 16.04 -7.68
N ALA A 87 -16.03 17.02 -7.16
CA ALA A 87 -15.61 17.82 -6.02
C ALA A 87 -15.54 17.03 -4.69
N GLU A 88 -16.47 16.12 -4.45
CA GLU A 88 -16.42 15.20 -3.31
C GLU A 88 -15.34 14.13 -3.53
N GLY A 89 -15.19 13.66 -4.77
CA GLY A 89 -14.12 12.74 -5.15
C GLY A 89 -12.72 13.28 -4.85
N ARG A 90 -12.46 14.56 -5.17
CA ARG A 90 -11.20 15.24 -4.79
C ARG A 90 -10.97 15.30 -3.28
N LYS A 91 -12.02 15.43 -2.46
CA LYS A 91 -11.88 15.39 -1.00
C LYS A 91 -11.47 13.99 -0.52
N VAL A 92 -12.04 12.94 -1.11
CA VAL A 92 -11.66 11.54 -0.80
C VAL A 92 -10.19 11.31 -1.17
N LEU A 93 -9.78 11.73 -2.36
CA LEU A 93 -8.39 11.64 -2.81
C LEU A 93 -7.43 12.38 -1.88
N ALA A 94 -7.78 13.61 -1.45
CA ALA A 94 -6.98 14.38 -0.51
C ALA A 94 -6.87 13.71 0.87
N LEU A 95 -7.98 13.15 1.40
CA LEU A 95 -7.98 12.40 2.66
C LEU A 95 -7.06 11.18 2.59
N LEU A 96 -7.01 10.51 1.44
CA LEU A 96 -6.15 9.37 1.19
C LEU A 96 -4.75 9.76 0.69
N ARG A 97 -4.44 11.04 0.45
CA ARG A 97 -3.17 11.44 -0.20
C ARG A 97 -2.91 10.69 -1.50
N LEU A 98 -3.95 10.53 -2.31
CA LEU A 98 -3.88 9.91 -3.64
C LEU A 98 -4.15 10.97 -4.71
N ASP A 99 -3.54 10.83 -5.87
CA ASP A 99 -3.79 11.71 -7.01
C ASP A 99 -5.00 11.27 -7.83
N GLY A 100 -5.33 9.97 -7.80
CA GLY A 100 -6.42 9.40 -8.58
C GLY A 100 -6.32 7.88 -8.70
N PHE A 101 -7.15 7.33 -9.59
CA PHE A 101 -7.14 5.91 -9.94
C PHE A 101 -6.97 5.75 -11.44
N VAL A 102 -6.19 4.75 -11.85
CA VAL A 102 -5.95 4.43 -13.25
C VAL A 102 -6.24 2.96 -13.50
N ALA A 103 -6.81 2.64 -14.68
CA ALA A 103 -6.94 1.27 -15.12
C ALA A 103 -5.56 0.74 -15.54
N THR A 104 -5.12 -0.36 -14.93
CA THR A 104 -3.86 -1.02 -15.27
C THR A 104 -4.09 -2.49 -15.63
N GLY A 105 -3.19 -3.02 -16.46
CA GLY A 105 -3.14 -4.45 -16.76
C GLY A 105 -2.40 -5.24 -15.68
N PRO A 106 -2.52 -6.59 -15.66
CA PRO A 106 -1.84 -7.44 -14.69
C PRO A 106 -0.31 -7.29 -14.67
N SER A 107 0.30 -6.89 -15.80
CA SER A 107 1.75 -6.71 -15.92
C SER A 107 2.33 -5.65 -14.97
N HIS A 108 1.49 -4.76 -14.46
CA HIS A 108 1.89 -3.79 -13.42
C HIS A 108 2.35 -4.47 -12.11
N PHE A 109 1.98 -5.74 -11.92
CA PHE A 109 2.30 -6.54 -10.73
C PHE A 109 3.36 -7.63 -11.00
N ASP A 110 3.97 -7.67 -12.19
CA ASP A 110 4.95 -8.72 -12.56
C ASP A 110 6.17 -8.75 -11.61
N ALA A 111 6.64 -7.59 -11.17
CA ALA A 111 7.75 -7.50 -10.21
C ALA A 111 7.41 -8.14 -8.85
N ILE A 112 6.13 -8.07 -8.44
CA ILE A 112 5.65 -8.74 -7.22
C ILE A 112 5.57 -10.25 -7.46
N ALA A 113 5.05 -10.67 -8.62
CA ALA A 113 5.00 -12.09 -9.00
C ALA A 113 6.40 -12.74 -9.01
N ALA A 114 7.41 -12.05 -9.57
CA ALA A 114 8.79 -12.51 -9.58
C ALA A 114 9.37 -12.70 -8.16
N LYS A 115 9.04 -11.80 -7.23
CA LYS A 115 9.46 -11.93 -5.83
C LYS A 115 8.79 -13.09 -5.12
N VAL A 116 7.50 -13.33 -5.37
CA VAL A 116 6.80 -14.51 -4.84
C VAL A 116 7.50 -15.79 -5.31
N GLU A 117 7.91 -15.84 -6.58
CA GLU A 117 8.64 -16.99 -7.12
C GLU A 117 10.01 -17.15 -6.46
N THR A 118 10.74 -16.06 -6.23
CA THR A 118 12.00 -16.10 -5.46
C THR A 118 11.78 -16.68 -4.07
N VAL A 119 10.73 -16.26 -3.35
CA VAL A 119 10.43 -16.78 -2.00
C VAL A 119 10.06 -18.26 -2.02
N ARG A 120 9.31 -18.72 -3.04
CA ARG A 120 8.94 -20.13 -3.19
C ARG A 120 10.13 -21.06 -3.37
N GLN A 121 11.20 -20.59 -4.01
CA GLN A 121 12.41 -21.40 -4.22
C GLN A 121 13.18 -21.69 -2.93
N PHE A 122 12.91 -20.95 -1.84
CA PHE A 122 13.52 -21.16 -0.53
C PHE A 122 12.65 -21.97 0.44
N GLY A 123 11.45 -22.41 0.01
CA GLY A 123 10.54 -23.27 0.79
C GLY A 123 10.48 -24.68 0.23
#